data_AF-A0A7K2C2Z5-F1
#
_entry.id   AF-A0A7K2C2Z5-F1
#
_cell.length_a   1.000
_cell.length_b   1.000
_cell.length_c   1.000
_cell.angle_alpha   90.00
_cell.angle_beta   90.00
_cell.angle_gamma   90.00
#
_symmetry.space_group_name_H-M   'P 1'
#
loop_
_entity.id
_entity.type
_entity.pdbx_description
1 polymer ?
#
loop_
_entity_poly.entity_id
_entity_poly.type
_entity_poly.pdbx_seq_one_letter_code
_entity_poly.pdbx_strand_id
1 'polypeptide(L)'
;ESVMAVFRYVGYLFGIPDDILYESRKDAKEIFKIALLCEPPPDDDSAAVANELVRAVPRVTDVQTEEEAEEQMKLGYALSRVLLGRKTAKDLQFPEYNGFIALLLFRGRIVLESMLKDAQFIKRKNFTELLGISSYDELIGISYKLPTHVKDALSQDW
;
A
#
# COMPACT_ATOMS: atom_id res chain seq x y z
N GLU A 1 -3.89 -0.39 16.15
CA GLU A 1 -4.09 0.91 16.85
C GLU A 1 -3.09 1.99 16.43
N SER A 2 -1.77 1.79 16.58
CA SER A 2 -0.75 2.83 16.28
C SER A 2 -0.87 3.43 14.87
N VAL A 3 -0.93 2.60 13.83
CA VAL A 3 -1.05 3.06 12.43
C VAL A 3 -2.33 3.85 12.17
N MET A 4 -3.47 3.43 12.73
CA MET A 4 -4.73 4.14 12.56
C MET A 4 -4.72 5.53 13.20
N ALA A 5 -4.08 5.67 14.37
CA ALA A 5 -3.91 6.96 15.01
C ALA A 5 -3.03 7.90 14.18
N VAL A 6 -1.97 7.38 13.56
CA VAL A 6 -1.10 8.15 12.66
C VAL A 6 -1.90 8.66 11.46
N PHE A 7 -2.63 7.79 10.76
CA PHE A 7 -3.41 8.21 9.59
C PHE A 7 -4.57 9.15 9.96
N ARG A 8 -5.20 8.98 11.13
CA ARG A 8 -6.21 9.91 11.64
C ARG A 8 -5.61 11.30 11.86
N TYR A 9 -4.44 11.37 12.48
CA TYR A 9 -3.74 12.62 12.71
C TYR A 9 -3.26 13.28 11.40
N VAL A 10 -2.76 12.48 10.46
CA VAL A 10 -2.44 12.98 9.11
C VAL A 10 -3.68 13.59 8.46
N GLY A 11 -4.83 12.91 8.50
CA GLY A 11 -6.09 13.45 7.98
C GLY A 11 -6.48 14.78 8.62
N TYR A 12 -6.35 14.89 9.94
CA TYR A 12 -6.56 16.14 10.67
C TYR A 12 -5.64 17.26 10.17
N LEU A 13 -4.34 16.98 9.95
CA LEU A 13 -3.40 17.97 9.42
C LEU A 13 -3.70 18.38 7.97
N PHE A 14 -4.29 17.50 7.17
CA PHE A 14 -4.78 17.81 5.83
C PHE A 14 -6.09 18.62 5.85
N GLY A 15 -6.65 18.92 7.03
CA GLY A 15 -7.87 19.70 7.19
C GLY A 15 -9.16 18.92 6.94
N ILE A 16 -9.11 17.58 7.06
CA ILE A 16 -10.32 16.76 7.01
C ILE A 16 -11.23 17.14 8.18
N PRO A 17 -12.51 17.49 7.94
CA PRO A 17 -13.46 17.81 8.97
C PRO A 17 -13.61 16.71 10.03
N ASP A 18 -13.76 17.09 11.31
CA ASP A 18 -13.83 16.16 12.44
C ASP A 18 -15.03 15.19 12.35
N ASP A 19 -16.10 15.58 11.66
CA ASP A 19 -17.32 14.78 11.46
C ASP A 19 -17.15 13.60 10.49
N ILE A 20 -16.12 13.62 9.62
CA ILE A 20 -15.76 12.51 8.73
C ILE A 20 -14.41 11.87 9.11
N LEU A 21 -13.83 12.29 10.25
CA LEU A 21 -12.58 11.77 10.75
C LEU A 21 -12.86 10.53 11.62
N TYR A 22 -12.55 9.34 11.09
CA TYR A 22 -12.88 8.09 11.77
C TYR A 22 -12.31 7.98 13.19
N GLU A 23 -13.07 7.38 14.10
CA GLU A 23 -12.66 7.18 15.50
C GLU A 23 -12.19 5.75 15.78
N SER A 24 -12.71 4.79 15.02
CA SER A 24 -12.43 3.37 15.19
C SER A 24 -12.24 2.67 13.85
N ARG A 25 -11.71 1.45 13.89
CA ARG A 25 -11.58 0.62 12.69
C ARG A 25 -12.91 0.31 12.01
N LYS A 26 -13.98 0.17 12.80
CA LYS A 26 -15.31 -0.09 12.28
C LYS A 26 -15.81 1.12 11.49
N ASP A 27 -15.69 2.29 12.10
CA ASP A 27 -16.06 3.57 11.52
C ASP A 27 -15.26 3.87 10.24
N ALA A 28 -13.94 3.70 10.27
CA ALA A 28 -13.08 3.84 9.08
C ALA A 28 -13.53 2.96 7.90
N LYS A 29 -14.00 1.73 8.17
CA LYS A 29 -14.53 0.83 7.12
C LYS A 29 -15.87 1.31 6.58
N GLU A 30 -16.72 1.89 7.42
CA GLU A 30 -18.01 2.43 7.00
C GLU A 30 -17.80 3.66 6.11
N ILE A 31 -16.93 4.60 6.52
CA ILE A 31 -16.54 5.75 5.70
C ILE A 31 -15.91 5.30 4.38
N PHE A 32 -14.99 4.33 4.42
CA PHE A 32 -14.38 3.77 3.20
C PHE A 32 -15.43 3.18 2.25
N LYS A 33 -16.45 2.50 2.78
CA LYS A 33 -17.54 1.95 1.96
C LYS A 33 -18.38 3.05 1.32
N ILE A 34 -18.66 4.13 2.05
CA ILE A 34 -19.38 5.30 1.50
C ILE A 34 -18.55 5.94 0.40
N ALA A 35 -17.25 6.17 0.63
CA ALA A 35 -16.34 6.73 -0.35
C ALA A 35 -16.32 5.92 -1.66
N LEU A 36 -16.21 4.58 -1.57
CA LEU A 36 -16.26 3.69 -2.74
C LEU A 36 -17.59 3.73 -3.52
N LEU A 37 -18.69 4.10 -2.88
CA LEU A 37 -19.99 4.26 -3.56
C LEU A 37 -20.12 5.61 -4.27
N CYS A 38 -19.42 6.63 -3.77
CA CYS A 38 -19.40 7.97 -4.34
C CYS A 38 -18.33 8.15 -5.42
N GLU A 39 -17.31 7.27 -5.44
CA GLU A 39 -16.23 7.33 -6.41
C GLU A 39 -16.73 6.94 -7.82
N PRO A 40 -16.55 7.82 -8.83
CA PRO A 40 -16.88 7.47 -10.20
C PRO A 40 -15.93 6.40 -10.74
N PRO A 41 -16.33 5.65 -11.78
CA PRO A 41 -15.40 4.75 -12.46
C PRO A 41 -14.21 5.55 -13.03
N PRO A 42 -12.99 4.95 -13.07
CA PRO A 42 -11.82 5.58 -13.66
C PRO A 42 -12.09 6.04 -15.10
N ASP A 43 -11.63 7.25 -15.42
CA ASP A 43 -11.63 7.78 -16.78
C ASP A 43 -10.31 7.46 -17.51
N ASP A 44 -10.24 7.85 -18.79
CA ASP A 44 -9.07 7.59 -19.64
C ASP A 44 -7.79 8.25 -19.08
N ASP A 45 -7.91 9.43 -18.47
CA ASP A 45 -6.79 10.13 -17.83
C ASP A 45 -6.29 9.36 -16.61
N SER A 46 -7.19 8.86 -15.76
CA SER A 46 -6.85 7.99 -14.64
C SER A 46 -6.15 6.72 -15.11
N ALA A 47 -6.64 6.11 -16.18
CA ALA A 47 -6.02 4.92 -16.78
C ALA A 47 -4.61 5.22 -17.30
N ALA A 48 -4.41 6.35 -17.99
CA ALA A 48 -3.10 6.77 -18.49
C ALA A 48 -2.09 6.98 -17.36
N VAL A 49 -2.48 7.73 -16.32
CA VAL A 49 -1.62 8.00 -15.15
C VAL A 49 -1.25 6.71 -14.43
N ALA A 50 -2.22 5.82 -14.21
CA ALA A 50 -1.97 4.55 -13.53
C ALA A 50 -0.99 3.65 -14.31
N ASN A 51 -1.10 3.61 -15.64
CA ASN A 51 -0.19 2.87 -16.49
C ASN A 51 1.22 3.46 -16.49
N GLU A 52 1.35 4.79 -16.54
CA GLU A 52 2.65 5.45 -16.45
C GLU A 52 3.32 5.24 -15.08
N LEU A 53 2.56 5.15 -14.00
CA LEU A 53 3.10 4.81 -12.68
C LEU A 53 3.77 3.43 -12.66
N VAL A 54 3.14 2.43 -13.28
CA VAL A 54 3.71 1.08 -13.37
C VAL A 54 4.94 1.07 -14.29
N ARG A 55 4.90 1.80 -15.41
CA ARG A 55 6.03 1.94 -16.35
C ARG A 55 7.19 2.73 -15.78
N ALA A 56 6.94 3.58 -14.79
CA ALA A 56 7.99 4.33 -14.10
C ALA A 56 8.78 3.45 -13.12
N VAL A 57 8.24 2.29 -12.69
CA VAL A 57 8.90 1.43 -11.70
C VAL A 57 10.32 1.04 -12.13
N PRO A 58 10.58 0.48 -13.33
CA PRO A 58 11.94 0.13 -13.75
C PRO A 58 12.93 1.30 -13.77
N ARG A 59 12.43 2.52 -14.02
CA ARG A 59 13.26 3.74 -14.05
C ARG A 59 13.71 4.15 -12.65
N VAL A 60 12.90 3.87 -11.63
CA VAL A 60 13.22 4.17 -10.23
C VAL A 60 14.12 3.09 -9.62
N THR A 61 14.08 1.87 -10.16
CA THR A 61 14.79 0.70 -9.62
C THR A 61 16.14 0.42 -10.29
N ASP A 62 16.68 1.36 -11.08
CA ASP A 62 18.00 1.32 -11.73
C ASP A 62 18.30 0.00 -12.47
N VAL A 63 17.29 -0.50 -13.17
CA VAL A 63 17.40 -1.75 -13.94
C VAL A 63 18.31 -1.53 -15.16
N GLN A 64 19.26 -2.44 -15.34
CA GLN A 64 20.31 -2.31 -16.37
C GLN A 64 19.92 -2.96 -17.70
N THR A 65 18.95 -3.88 -17.70
CA THR A 65 18.54 -4.65 -18.89
C THR A 65 17.07 -4.46 -19.23
N GLU A 66 16.74 -4.46 -20.52
CA GLU A 66 15.36 -4.30 -21.00
C GLU A 66 14.47 -5.48 -20.57
N GLU A 67 15.04 -6.69 -20.51
CA GLU A 67 14.33 -7.90 -20.06
C GLU A 67 13.88 -7.83 -18.60
N GLU A 68 14.77 -7.40 -17.69
CA GLU A 68 14.43 -7.23 -16.27
C GLU A 68 13.38 -6.11 -16.07
N ALA A 69 13.42 -5.07 -16.91
CA ALA A 69 12.44 -3.99 -16.86
C ALA A 69 11.05 -4.49 -17.26
N GLU A 70 10.96 -5.31 -18.31
CA GLU A 70 9.72 -5.96 -18.70
C GLU A 70 9.17 -6.89 -17.63
N GLU A 71 10.02 -7.71 -17.00
CA GLU A 71 9.61 -8.60 -15.92
C GLU A 71 9.05 -7.83 -14.72
N GLN A 72 9.71 -6.74 -14.33
CA GLN A 72 9.23 -5.87 -13.24
C GLN A 72 7.89 -5.22 -13.58
N MET A 73 7.70 -4.74 -14.82
CA MET A 73 6.41 -4.20 -15.25
C MET A 73 5.31 -5.27 -15.23
N LYS A 74 5.58 -6.48 -15.76
CA LYS A 74 4.64 -7.61 -15.74
C LYS A 74 4.24 -7.96 -14.30
N LEU A 75 5.19 -8.00 -13.37
CA LEU A 75 4.93 -8.21 -11.95
C LEU A 75 4.11 -7.07 -11.33
N GLY A 76 4.45 -5.82 -11.64
CA GLY A 76 3.73 -4.64 -11.17
C GLY A 76 2.25 -4.67 -11.58
N TYR A 77 1.97 -4.91 -12.86
CA TYR A 77 0.60 -5.04 -13.36
C TYR A 77 -0.13 -6.24 -12.73
N ALA A 78 0.53 -7.39 -12.61
CA ALA A 78 -0.09 -8.58 -12.03
C ALA A 78 -0.47 -8.39 -10.55
N LEU A 79 0.43 -7.79 -9.75
CA LEU A 79 0.16 -7.46 -8.35
C LEU A 79 -0.96 -6.42 -8.21
N SER A 80 -0.88 -5.33 -8.97
CA SER A 80 -1.91 -4.28 -8.97
C SER A 80 -3.28 -4.83 -9.34
N ARG A 81 -3.37 -5.72 -10.34
CA ARG A 81 -4.62 -6.36 -10.75
C ARG A 81 -5.23 -7.27 -9.68
N VAL A 82 -4.39 -7.91 -8.86
CA VAL A 82 -4.86 -8.73 -7.73
C VAL A 82 -5.31 -7.86 -6.56
N LEU A 83 -4.60 -6.78 -6.26
CA LEU A 83 -4.92 -5.87 -5.14
C LEU A 83 -6.18 -5.04 -5.39
N LEU A 84 -6.32 -4.49 -6.60
CA LEU A 84 -7.48 -3.66 -6.98
C LEU A 84 -8.71 -4.48 -7.34
N GLY A 85 -8.52 -5.75 -7.69
CA GLY A 85 -9.58 -6.63 -8.17
C GLY A 85 -9.87 -6.46 -9.66
N ARG A 86 -10.65 -7.41 -10.21
CA ARG A 86 -10.83 -7.56 -11.66
C ARG A 86 -11.55 -6.39 -12.34
N LYS A 87 -12.54 -5.79 -11.67
CA LYS A 87 -13.35 -4.71 -12.25
C LYS A 87 -12.52 -3.43 -12.39
N THR A 88 -11.99 -2.92 -11.28
CA THR A 88 -11.18 -1.70 -11.26
C THR A 88 -9.94 -1.80 -12.14
N ALA A 89 -9.27 -2.95 -12.17
CA ALA A 89 -8.11 -3.14 -13.05
C ALA A 89 -8.48 -3.20 -14.54
N LYS A 90 -9.70 -3.62 -14.88
CA LYS A 90 -10.20 -3.57 -16.25
C LYS A 90 -10.56 -2.13 -16.64
N ASP A 91 -11.16 -1.38 -15.73
CA ASP A 91 -11.50 0.03 -15.94
C ASP A 91 -10.22 0.88 -16.12
N LEU A 92 -9.14 0.56 -15.41
CA LEU A 92 -7.80 1.15 -15.59
C LEU A 92 -7.02 0.60 -16.81
N GLN A 93 -7.66 -0.24 -17.63
CA GLN A 93 -7.07 -0.82 -18.85
C GLN A 93 -5.74 -1.57 -18.60
N PHE A 94 -5.58 -2.19 -17.43
CA PHE A 94 -4.37 -2.96 -17.16
C PHE A 94 -4.34 -4.24 -18.00
N PRO A 95 -3.16 -4.66 -18.49
CA PRO A 95 -3.05 -5.85 -19.31
C PRO A 95 -3.52 -7.10 -18.53
N GLU A 96 -4.08 -8.06 -19.27
CA GLU A 96 -4.56 -9.29 -18.66
C GLU A 96 -3.40 -10.24 -18.34
N TYR A 97 -3.16 -10.46 -17.05
CA TYR A 97 -2.20 -11.45 -16.56
C TYR A 97 -2.91 -12.43 -15.63
N ASN A 98 -2.40 -13.67 -15.59
CA ASN A 98 -2.85 -14.69 -14.64
C ASN A 98 -2.33 -14.38 -13.23
N GLY A 99 -2.95 -13.40 -12.56
CA GLY A 99 -2.51 -12.84 -11.28
C GLY A 99 -2.38 -13.83 -10.11
N PHE A 100 -3.08 -14.97 -10.14
CA PHE A 100 -2.94 -16.02 -9.14
C PHE A 100 -1.53 -16.63 -9.11
N ILE A 101 -0.91 -16.82 -10.27
CA ILE A 101 0.43 -17.38 -10.38
C ILE A 101 1.46 -16.35 -9.89
N ALA A 102 1.28 -15.08 -10.29
CA ALA A 102 2.17 -13.99 -9.86
C ALA A 102 2.17 -13.78 -8.34
N LEU A 103 1.00 -13.81 -7.69
CA LEU A 103 0.92 -13.66 -6.23
C LEU A 103 1.52 -14.86 -5.49
N LEU A 104 1.35 -16.08 -6.01
CA LEU A 104 1.92 -17.29 -5.43
C LEU A 104 3.45 -17.31 -5.58
N LEU A 105 3.97 -16.90 -6.74
CA LEU A 105 5.40 -16.72 -6.97
C LEU A 105 5.99 -15.62 -6.07
N PHE A 106 5.28 -14.50 -5.89
CA PHE A 106 5.73 -13.40 -5.04
C PHE A 106 5.79 -13.80 -3.57
N ARG A 107 4.74 -14.48 -3.07
CA ARG A 107 4.74 -15.04 -1.71
C ARG A 107 5.83 -16.10 -1.53
N GLY A 108 5.98 -16.99 -2.51
CA GLY A 108 7.06 -17.99 -2.51
C GLY A 108 8.44 -17.34 -2.44
N ARG A 109 8.68 -16.26 -3.19
CA ARG A 109 9.93 -15.49 -3.18
C ARG A 109 10.20 -14.82 -1.84
N ILE A 110 9.19 -14.22 -1.21
CA ILE A 110 9.32 -13.62 0.13
C ILE A 110 9.67 -14.69 1.16
N VAL A 111 9.01 -15.85 1.12
CA VAL A 111 9.28 -16.97 2.04
C VAL A 111 10.69 -17.51 1.84
N LEU A 112 11.10 -17.73 0.58
CA LEU A 112 12.45 -18.19 0.24
C LEU A 112 13.50 -17.18 0.70
N GLU A 113 13.26 -15.87 0.49
CA GLU A 113 14.15 -14.81 0.93
C GLU A 113 14.21 -14.68 2.45
N SER A 114 13.15 -15.00 3.19
CA SER A 114 13.18 -15.06 4.65
C SER A 114 13.93 -16.28 5.17
N MET A 115 13.89 -17.41 4.46
CA MET A 115 14.63 -18.62 4.81
C MET A 115 16.13 -18.53 4.44
N LEU A 116 16.47 -17.78 3.39
CA LEU A 116 17.86 -17.53 2.98
C LEU A 116 18.54 -16.40 3.77
N LYS A 117 17.81 -15.60 4.58
CA LYS A 117 18.40 -14.55 5.42
C LYS A 117 19.31 -15.08 6.54
N ASP A 118 19.18 -16.34 6.93
CA ASP A 118 20.12 -17.00 7.85
C ASP A 118 21.43 -17.44 7.17
N ALA A 119 21.49 -17.38 5.84
CA ALA A 119 22.66 -17.75 5.05
C ALA A 119 23.12 -16.58 4.15
N GLN A 120 23.77 -15.61 4.79
CA GLN A 120 24.69 -14.64 4.19
C GLN A 120 24.12 -13.48 3.35
N PHE A 121 24.79 -12.33 3.55
CA PHE A 121 24.73 -11.08 2.82
C PHE A 121 24.62 -11.26 1.29
N ILE A 122 23.40 -11.21 0.75
CA ILE A 122 23.17 -10.97 -0.68
C ILE A 122 22.72 -9.53 -0.83
N LYS A 123 23.46 -8.75 -1.62
CA LYS A 123 23.15 -7.36 -2.01
C LYS A 123 21.66 -7.24 -2.38
N ARG A 124 20.90 -6.48 -1.60
CA ARG A 124 19.49 -6.14 -1.86
C ARG A 124 19.42 -4.67 -2.23
N LYS A 125 18.93 -4.39 -3.42
CA LYS A 125 18.38 -3.11 -3.86
C LYS A 125 17.21 -3.48 -4.77
N ASN A 126 16.07 -2.80 -4.66
CA ASN A 126 15.16 -2.47 -5.80
C ASN A 126 13.64 -2.60 -5.57
N PHE A 127 13.07 -3.39 -4.64
CA PHE A 127 11.60 -3.33 -4.45
C PHE A 127 11.09 -3.82 -3.09
N THR A 128 11.74 -4.85 -2.54
CA THR A 128 11.39 -5.41 -1.23
C THR A 128 11.66 -4.48 -0.06
N GLU A 129 12.45 -3.42 -0.28
CA GLU A 129 12.74 -2.40 0.73
C GLU A 129 11.56 -1.43 0.94
N LEU A 130 10.88 -1.02 -0.14
CA LEU A 130 9.70 -0.14 -0.06
C LEU A 130 8.53 -0.84 0.64
N LEU A 131 8.32 -2.13 0.36
CA LEU A 131 7.32 -2.94 1.07
C LEU A 131 7.81 -3.37 2.46
N GLY A 132 9.12 -3.55 2.63
CA GLY A 132 9.75 -3.88 3.90
C GLY A 132 9.47 -2.82 4.96
N ILE A 133 9.51 -1.53 4.60
CA ILE A 133 9.16 -0.40 5.47
C ILE A 133 7.74 -0.53 6.02
N SER A 134 6.78 -1.06 5.25
CA SER A 134 5.40 -1.28 5.71
C SER A 134 5.22 -2.47 6.67
N SER A 135 6.16 -3.42 6.65
CA SER A 135 6.13 -4.64 7.48
C SER A 135 6.83 -4.50 8.84
N TYR A 136 7.36 -3.31 9.16
CA TYR A 136 8.10 -3.08 10.42
C TYR A 136 7.21 -2.89 11.66
N ASP A 137 5.89 -3.02 11.55
CA ASP A 137 4.96 -2.89 12.69
C ASP A 137 4.96 -4.13 13.61
N GLU A 138 5.39 -5.31 13.12
CA GLU A 138 5.37 -6.55 13.90
C GLU A 138 6.65 -6.82 14.71
N LEU A 139 7.79 -6.22 14.33
CA LEU A 139 9.10 -6.54 14.93
C LEU A 139 9.59 -5.54 15.97
N ILE A 140 9.08 -4.31 15.94
CA ILE A 140 9.43 -3.27 16.91
C ILE A 140 8.10 -2.77 17.45
N GLY A 141 7.78 -3.10 18.70
CA GLY A 141 6.61 -2.57 19.40
C GLY A 141 6.75 -1.06 19.63
N ILE A 142 6.60 -0.26 18.57
CA ILE A 142 6.64 1.19 18.63
C ILE A 142 5.32 1.65 19.25
N SER A 143 5.30 1.65 20.58
CA SER A 143 4.28 2.33 21.38
C SER A 143 4.54 3.83 21.29
N TYR A 144 3.91 4.48 20.33
CA TYR A 144 3.88 5.94 20.29
C TYR A 144 2.92 6.44 21.37
N LYS A 145 3.47 6.77 22.54
CA LYS A 145 2.74 7.47 23.59
C LYS A 145 2.58 8.92 23.13
N LEU A 146 1.40 9.27 22.61
CA LEU A 146 1.00 10.67 22.43
C LEU A 146 1.26 11.42 23.75
N PRO A 147 1.88 12.60 23.74
CA PRO A 147 1.99 13.42 24.93
C PRO A 147 0.58 13.75 25.45
N THR A 148 0.16 13.09 26.52
CA THR A 148 -1.17 13.21 27.12
C THR A 148 -1.49 14.62 27.63
N HIS A 149 -0.47 15.47 27.80
CA HIS A 149 -0.59 16.81 28.37
C HIS A 149 -1.44 17.82 27.55
N VAL A 150 -1.89 17.49 26.34
CA VAL A 150 -2.68 18.43 25.51
C VAL A 150 -4.18 18.10 25.49
N LYS A 151 -4.63 16.93 25.99
CA LYS A 151 -6.05 16.53 25.91
C LYS A 151 -6.75 16.19 27.24
N ASP A 152 -6.05 16.15 28.37
CA ASP A 152 -6.67 15.87 29.69
C ASP A 152 -7.61 17.00 30.18
N ALA A 153 -7.55 18.21 29.61
CA ALA A 153 -8.39 19.32 30.07
C ALA A 153 -9.84 19.26 29.57
N LEU A 154 -10.18 18.39 28.61
CA LEU A 154 -11.50 18.36 27.97
C LEU A 154 -12.18 16.98 27.97
N SER A 155 -11.56 15.94 28.50
CA SER A 155 -12.25 14.66 28.70
C SER A 155 -13.05 14.70 30.01
N GLN A 156 -14.36 14.89 29.90
CA GLN A 156 -15.27 14.55 31.01
C GLN A 156 -15.39 13.02 31.12
N ASP A 157 -15.43 12.54 32.35
CA ASP A 157 -15.69 11.14 32.69
C ASP A 157 -17.05 10.70 32.11
N TRP A 158 -17.04 9.55 31.46
CA TRP A 158 -18.22 8.84 30.96
C TRP A 158 -19.08 8.28 32.10
#